data_AF-A0A1Y2SIC1-F1
#
_entry.id   AF-A0A1Y2SIC1-F1
#
_cell.length_a   1.000
_cell.length_b   1.000
_cell.length_c   1.000
_cell.angle_alpha   90.00
_cell.angle_beta   90.00
_cell.angle_gamma   90.00
#
_symmetry.space_group_name_H-M   'P 1'
#
loop_
_entity.id
_entity.type
_entity.pdbx_description
1 polymer ?
#
loop_
_entity_poly.entity_id
_entity_poly.type
_entity_poly.pdbx_seq_one_letter_code
_entity_poly.pdbx_strand_id
1 'polypeptide(L)'
;MFSSFLEALGSFFSGSNTVSNLTLGGIQHPIALNNGMNVNLMLALQSVGGAMGNMICLNNIIAVCSILRITNSEGQIMKKTILPMLVYGRIAAVMALILAS
;
A
#
# COMPACT_ATOMS: atom_id res chain seq x y z
N MET A 1 -11.73 -4.44 2.64
CA MET A 1 -11.21 -3.10 3.03
C MET A 1 -10.15 -3.17 4.13
N PHE A 2 -10.34 -3.93 5.22
CA PHE A 2 -9.33 -4.08 6.28
C PHE A 2 -7.96 -4.54 5.76
N SER A 3 -7.95 -5.54 4.87
CA SER A 3 -6.75 -6.06 4.22
C SER A 3 -5.92 -4.97 3.49
N SER A 4 -6.58 -4.07 2.74
CA SER A 4 -5.92 -2.97 2.03
C SER A 4 -5.26 -1.95 2.95
N PHE A 5 -5.90 -1.61 4.07
CA PHE A 5 -5.34 -0.64 5.01
C PHE A 5 -4.14 -1.21 5.77
N LEU A 6 -4.24 -2.49 6.18
CA LEU A 6 -3.15 -3.21 6.81
C LEU A 6 -1.92 -3.26 5.89
N GLU A 7 -2.13 -3.57 4.61
CA GLU A 7 -1.06 -3.60 3.62
C GLU A 7 -0.47 -2.21 3.33
N ALA A 8 -1.31 -1.19 3.25
CA ALA A 8 -0.86 0.18 3.02
C ALA A 8 0.10 0.63 4.14
N LEU A 9 -0.20 0.28 5.39
CA LEU A 9 0.72 0.53 6.51
C LEU A 9 1.99 -0.31 6.41
N GLY A 10 1.86 -1.60 6.11
CA GLY A 10 3.00 -2.51 5.95
C GLY A 10 3.98 -2.04 4.87
N SER A 11 3.46 -1.65 3.70
CA SER A 11 4.25 -1.16 2.59
C SER A 11 4.81 0.26 2.84
N PHE A 12 4.08 1.11 3.58
CA PHE A 12 4.58 2.43 3.99
C PHE A 12 5.85 2.32 4.85
N PHE A 13 5.90 1.39 5.81
CA PHE A 13 7.09 1.18 6.65
C PHE A 13 8.16 0.34 5.94
N SER A 14 7.77 -0.70 5.21
CA SER A 14 8.72 -1.58 4.53
C SER A 14 9.37 -0.96 3.29
N GLY A 15 8.67 -0.06 2.59
CA GLY A 15 9.09 0.47 1.28
C GLY A 15 9.13 -0.55 0.16
N SER A 16 8.42 -1.67 0.32
CA SER A 16 8.34 -2.73 -0.68
C SER A 16 7.01 -3.46 -0.58
N ASN A 17 6.30 -3.49 -1.70
CA ASN A 17 5.08 -4.29 -1.84
C ASN A 17 5.35 -5.77 -1.72
N THR A 18 6.50 -6.25 -2.21
CA THR A 18 6.80 -7.68 -2.18
C THR A 18 7.02 -8.16 -0.74
N VAL A 19 7.80 -7.41 0.05
CA VAL A 19 8.13 -7.77 1.44
C VAL A 19 6.90 -7.67 2.34
N SER A 20 6.11 -6.60 2.21
CA SER A 20 4.86 -6.45 2.96
C SER A 20 3.82 -7.51 2.58
N ASN A 21 3.67 -7.84 1.29
CA ASN A 21 2.71 -8.86 0.85
C ASN A 21 3.13 -10.29 1.22
N LEU A 22 4.43 -10.60 1.23
CA LEU A 22 4.90 -11.90 1.75
C LEU A 22 4.63 -12.04 3.25
N THR A 23 4.85 -10.98 4.03
CA THR A 23 4.67 -11.02 5.49
C THR A 23 3.19 -10.99 5.88
N LEU A 24 2.41 -10.05 5.36
CA LEU A 24 0.99 -9.89 5.70
C LEU A 24 0.10 -10.85 4.90
N GLY A 25 0.43 -11.16 3.64
CA GLY A 25 -0.34 -12.09 2.80
C GLY A 25 -0.25 -13.52 3.30
N GLY A 26 0.90 -13.93 3.84
CA GLY A 26 1.06 -15.20 4.54
C GLY A 26 0.16 -15.34 5.78
N ILE A 27 -0.24 -14.22 6.40
CA ILE A 27 -1.16 -14.18 7.55
C ILE A 27 -2.61 -14.07 7.08
N GLN A 28 -2.88 -13.23 6.06
CA GLN A 28 -4.21 -12.97 5.54
C GLN A 28 -4.79 -14.15 4.76
N HIS A 29 -3.96 -14.89 4.02
CA HIS A 29 -4.38 -16.06 3.25
C HIS A 29 -5.07 -17.15 4.10
N PRO A 30 -4.47 -17.66 5.20
CA PRO A 30 -5.14 -18.63 6.05
C PRO A 30 -6.35 -18.05 6.79
N ILE A 31 -6.34 -16.75 7.15
CA ILE A 31 -7.50 -16.09 7.77
C ILE A 31 -8.69 -16.04 6.80
N ALA A 32 -8.46 -15.75 5.53
CA ALA A 32 -9.49 -15.73 4.50
C ALA A 32 -10.09 -17.12 4.29
N LEU A 33 -9.25 -18.16 4.21
CA LEU A 33 -9.70 -19.56 4.11
C LEU A 33 -10.54 -19.98 5.31
N ASN A 34 -10.10 -19.66 6.53
CA ASN A 34 -10.78 -20.08 7.75
C ASN A 34 -12.13 -19.36 7.97
N ASN A 35 -12.26 -18.13 7.46
CA ASN A 35 -13.52 -17.37 7.49
C ASN A 35 -14.42 -17.61 6.25
N GLY A 36 -14.04 -18.51 5.34
CA GLY A 36 -14.79 -18.76 4.10
C GLY A 36 -14.86 -17.54 3.16
N MET A 37 -13.92 -16.60 3.28
CA MET A 37 -13.85 -15.41 2.44
C MET A 37 -13.15 -15.70 1.12
N ASN A 38 -13.47 -14.92 0.08
CA ASN A 38 -12.79 -15.02 -1.20
C ASN A 38 -11.32 -14.55 -1.10
N VAL A 39 -10.40 -15.52 -1.11
CA VAL A 39 -8.95 -15.30 -1.01
C VAL A 39 -8.46 -14.39 -2.14
N ASN A 40 -8.95 -14.56 -3.37
CA ASN A 40 -8.52 -13.76 -4.51
C ASN A 40 -8.87 -12.29 -4.32
N LEU A 41 -10.09 -12.02 -3.83
CA LEU A 41 -10.54 -10.65 -3.57
C LEU A 41 -9.73 -10.03 -2.42
N MET A 42 -9.45 -10.79 -1.36
CA MET A 42 -8.62 -10.32 -0.25
C MET A 42 -7.19 -9.99 -0.70
N LEU A 43 -6.51 -10.88 -1.42
CA LEU A 43 -5.15 -10.65 -1.95
C LEU A 43 -5.10 -9.52 -2.99
N ALA A 44 -6.14 -9.36 -3.81
CA ALA A 44 -6.23 -8.24 -4.75
C ALA A 44 -6.34 -6.90 -4.00
N LEU A 45 -7.22 -6.82 -3.01
CA LEU A 45 -7.35 -5.65 -2.14
C LEU A 45 -6.06 -5.35 -1.37
N GLN A 46 -5.35 -6.39 -0.97
CA GLN A 46 -4.06 -6.32 -0.33
C GLN A 46 -3.02 -5.65 -1.24
N SER A 47 -2.80 -6.18 -2.45
CA SER A 47 -1.86 -5.59 -3.43
C SER A 47 -2.16 -4.12 -3.75
N VAL A 48 -3.44 -3.75 -3.86
CA VAL A 48 -3.87 -2.35 -4.03
C VAL A 48 -3.46 -1.49 -2.82
N GLY A 49 -3.70 -2.01 -1.61
CA GLY A 49 -3.24 -1.42 -0.36
C GLY A 49 -1.74 -1.17 -0.33
N GLY A 50 -0.96 -2.20 -0.68
CA GLY A 50 0.50 -2.10 -0.75
C GLY A 50 0.95 -1.00 -1.70
N ALA A 51 0.42 -0.97 -2.93
CA ALA A 51 0.73 0.06 -3.91
C ALA A 51 0.49 1.48 -3.39
N MET A 52 -0.62 1.70 -2.67
CA MET A 52 -0.91 2.98 -2.02
C MET A 52 0.12 3.33 -0.93
N GLY A 53 0.47 2.37 -0.07
CA GLY A 53 1.46 2.56 0.99
C GLY A 53 2.86 2.89 0.47
N ASN A 54 3.28 2.21 -0.60
CA ASN A 54 4.61 2.39 -1.18
C ASN A 54 4.80 3.79 -1.81
N MET A 55 3.75 4.39 -2.37
CA MET A 55 3.80 5.73 -2.97
C MET A 55 4.21 6.83 -1.98
N ILE A 56 3.91 6.63 -0.70
CA ILE A 56 4.22 7.59 0.38
C ILE A 56 5.30 7.07 1.35
N CYS A 57 5.97 5.96 1.03
CA CYS A 57 6.97 5.36 1.91
C CYS A 57 8.12 6.33 2.22
N LEU A 58 8.37 6.54 3.52
CA LEU A 58 9.46 7.39 4.02
C LEU A 58 10.83 6.88 3.57
N ASN A 59 11.08 5.56 3.63
CA ASN A 59 12.37 4.98 3.25
C ASN A 59 12.73 5.29 1.78
N ASN A 60 11.75 5.22 0.88
CA ASN A 60 11.97 5.55 -0.53
C ASN A 60 12.23 7.06 -0.73
N ILE A 61 11.50 7.91 -0.01
CA ILE A 61 11.68 9.37 -0.04
C ILE A 61 13.06 9.76 0.48
N ILE A 62 13.50 9.20 1.61
CA ILE A 62 14.80 9.48 2.23
C ILE A 62 15.94 9.03 1.30
N ALA A 63 15.82 7.87 0.65
CA ALA A 63 16.79 7.39 -0.32
C ALA A 63 16.97 8.38 -1.49
N VAL A 64 15.86 8.89 -2.04
CA VAL A 64 15.90 9.90 -3.12
C VAL A 64 16.48 11.24 -2.63
N CYS A 65 16.08 11.70 -1.44
CA CYS A 65 16.65 12.91 -0.82
C CYS A 65 18.17 12.81 -0.64
N SER A 66 18.65 11.65 -0.21
CA SER A 66 20.08 11.37 -0.03
C SER A 66 20.86 11.47 -1.34
N ILE A 67 20.33 10.88 -2.43
CA ILE A 67 20.94 10.94 -3.76
C ILE A 67 20.97 12.36 -4.32
N LEU A 68 19.89 13.11 -4.15
CA LEU A 68 19.77 14.49 -4.63
C LEU A 68 20.43 15.53 -3.71
N ARG A 69 21.02 15.10 -2.58
CA ARG A 69 21.60 15.98 -1.54
C ARG A 69 20.60 17.04 -1.03
N ILE A 70 19.33 16.68 -0.94
CA ILE A 70 18.28 17.56 -0.44
C ILE A 70 18.07 17.26 1.05
N THR A 71 18.25 18.27 1.90
CA THR A 71 18.08 18.14 3.36
C THR A 71 16.75 18.78 3.80
N ASN A 72 16.12 18.21 4.83
CA ASN A 72 14.89 18.74 5.46
C ASN A 72 13.66 18.91 4.54
N SER A 73 13.63 18.23 3.38
CA SER A 73 12.51 18.32 2.43
C SER A 73 11.67 17.04 2.31
N GLU A 74 11.99 15.99 3.07
CA GLU A 74 11.27 14.70 3.05
C GLU A 74 9.77 14.88 3.29
N GLY A 75 9.40 15.67 4.30
CA GLY A 75 7.99 15.96 4.60
C GLY A 75 7.28 16.77 3.51
N GLN A 76 7.99 17.63 2.78
CA GLN A 76 7.42 18.36 1.64
C GLN A 76 7.17 17.41 0.45
N ILE A 77 8.10 16.51 0.20
CA ILE A 77 7.97 15.48 -0.84
C ILE A 77 6.82 14.54 -0.49
N MET A 78 6.74 14.08 0.76
CA MET A 78 5.64 13.24 1.25
C MET A 78 4.29 13.95 1.08
N LYS A 79 4.18 15.24 1.44
CA LYS A 79 2.96 16.02 1.20
C LYS A 79 2.60 16.11 -0.28
N LYS A 80 3.59 16.24 -1.17
CA LYS A 80 3.36 16.26 -2.62
C LYS A 80 2.94 14.89 -3.16
N THR A 81 3.43 13.78 -2.61
CA THR A 81 3.09 12.42 -3.06
C THR A 81 1.76 11.90 -2.49
N ILE A 82 1.28 12.46 -1.37
CA ILE A 82 -0.07 12.17 -0.86
C ILE A 82 -1.16 12.51 -1.89
N LEU A 83 -1.00 13.61 -2.65
CA LEU A 83 -2.00 14.03 -3.63
C LEU A 83 -2.15 13.01 -4.79
N PRO A 84 -1.08 12.56 -5.48
CA PRO A 84 -1.12 11.43 -6.40
C PRO A 84 -1.67 10.14 -5.77
N MET A 85 -1.28 9.82 -4.54
CA MET A 85 -1.73 8.63 -3.82
C MET A 85 -3.25 8.65 -3.60
N LEU A 86 -3.83 9.81 -3.28
CA LEU A 86 -5.27 9.96 -3.10
C LEU A 86 -6.03 9.81 -4.43
N VAL A 87 -5.50 10.36 -5.52
CA VAL A 87 -6.07 10.17 -6.87
C VAL A 87 -6.04 8.70 -7.28
N TYR A 88 -4.89 8.05 -7.13
CA TYR A 88 -4.74 6.62 -7.40
C TYR A 88 -5.67 5.77 -6.52
N GLY A 89 -5.71 6.05 -5.22
CA GLY A 89 -6.56 5.36 -4.25
C GLY A 89 -8.05 5.51 -4.58
N ARG A 90 -8.49 6.69 -5.05
CA ARG A 90 -9.87 6.91 -5.48
C ARG A 90 -10.22 6.08 -6.72
N ILE A 91 -9.33 6.02 -7.71
CA ILE A 91 -9.51 5.17 -8.90
C ILE A 91 -9.58 3.70 -8.51
N ALA A 92 -8.63 3.25 -7.69
CA ALA A 92 -8.57 1.88 -7.22
C ALA A 92 -9.79 1.50 -6.35
N ALA A 93 -10.28 2.40 -5.51
CA ALA A 93 -11.49 2.20 -4.71
C ALA A 93 -12.74 2.04 -5.59
N VAL A 94 -12.88 2.86 -6.64
CA VAL A 94 -13.98 2.73 -7.62
C VAL A 94 -13.90 1.38 -8.34
N MET A 95 -12.72 0.99 -8.81
CA MET A 95 -12.51 -0.30 -9.48
C MET A 95 -12.78 -1.48 -8.54
N ALA A 96 -12.35 -1.40 -7.29
CA ALA A 96 -12.62 -2.41 -6.27
C ALA A 96 -14.11 -2.53 -5.96
N LEU A 97 -14.85 -1.42 -5.96
CA LEU A 97 -16.31 -1.41 -5.79
C LEU A 97 -17.03 -2.10 -6.96
N ILE A 98 -16.61 -1.83 -8.19
CA ILE A 98 -17.15 -2.47 -9.40
C ILE A 98 -16.83 -3.97 -9.43
N LEU A 99 -15.65 -4.38 -8.95
CA LEU A 99 -15.26 -5.80 -8.93
C LEU A 99 -15.85 -6.56 -7.74
N ALA A 100 -16.26 -5.85 -6.69
CA ALA A 100 -16.90 -6.43 -5.50
C ALA A 100 -18.43 -6.49 -5.61
N SER A 101 -19.04 -5.77 -6.55
CA SER A 101 -20.47 -5.84 -6.90
C SER A 101 -20.74 -6.97 -7.89
#